data_AF-A0A940U140-F1
#
_entry.id   AF-A0A940U140-F1
#
_cell.length_a   1.000
_cell.length_b   1.000
_cell.length_c   1.000
_cell.angle_alpha   90.00
_cell.angle_beta   90.00
_cell.angle_gamma   90.00
#
_symmetry.space_group_name_H-M   'P 1'
#
loop_
_entity.id
_entity.type
_entity.pdbx_description
1 polymer ?
#
loop_
_entity_poly.entity_id
_entity_poly.type
_entity_poly.pdbx_seq_one_letter_code
_entity_poly.pdbx_strand_id
1 'polypeptide(L)'
;MIREKTYSTLWLTIFFAVFIWSVIKPHDYFTWFLEVFPAIIALMILVGTYRAFQFSHLVYWLILVHAVILMIGGHYTYAEVPLFTWLKDIFALSRNNYDKVGHFAQGFVPAMVAREILIRKSPLTPGKWLFFIVVCICLAISAFYELIEWWVAVGTGEAAESFLGTQGDIWDSQSDMFLALIGAVSALVMLGKHHNTLLVKFIGAQNTEKQTKK
;
A
#
# COMPACT_ATOMS: atom_id res chain seq x y z
N MET A 1 -23.31 12.15 -7.95
CA MET A 1 -22.36 13.19 -8.41
C MET A 1 -21.78 14.03 -7.27
N ILE A 2 -22.58 14.64 -6.38
CA ILE A 2 -22.06 15.47 -5.27
C ILE A 2 -21.22 14.64 -4.27
N ARG A 3 -21.76 13.50 -3.81
CA ARG A 3 -21.07 12.61 -2.86
C ARG A 3 -19.71 12.10 -3.36
N GLU A 4 -19.65 11.74 -4.65
CA GLU A 4 -18.43 11.29 -5.32
C GLU A 4 -17.36 12.40 -5.38
N LYS A 5 -17.76 13.63 -5.73
CA LYS A 5 -16.86 14.79 -5.69
C LYS A 5 -16.32 15.03 -4.28
N THR A 6 -17.18 14.96 -3.26
CA THR A 6 -16.76 15.12 -1.86
C THR A 6 -15.73 14.08 -1.44
N TYR A 7 -15.91 12.79 -1.78
CA TYR A 7 -14.94 11.75 -1.46
C TYR A 7 -13.60 11.97 -2.16
N SER A 8 -13.60 12.29 -3.46
CA SER A 8 -12.37 12.55 -4.20
C SER A 8 -11.62 13.77 -3.66
N THR A 9 -12.33 14.86 -3.34
CA THR A 9 -11.72 16.05 -2.73
C THR A 9 -11.13 15.72 -1.37
N LEU A 10 -11.86 15.04 -0.49
CA LEU A 10 -11.36 14.66 0.83
C LEU A 10 -10.11 13.77 0.73
N TRP A 11 -10.15 12.77 -0.15
CA TRP A 11 -9.03 11.86 -0.39
C TRP A 11 -7.77 12.63 -0.83
N LEU A 12 -7.91 13.51 -1.82
CA LEU A 12 -6.79 14.31 -2.33
C LEU A 12 -6.28 15.29 -1.28
N THR A 13 -7.15 15.93 -0.51
CA THR A 13 -6.76 16.82 0.59
C THR A 13 -5.92 16.09 1.62
N ILE A 14 -6.34 14.88 2.05
CA ILE A 14 -5.57 14.09 3.02
C ILE A 14 -4.23 13.67 2.42
N PHE A 15 -4.23 13.16 1.18
CA PHE A 15 -3.00 12.73 0.51
C PHE A 15 -1.98 13.87 0.45
N PHE A 16 -2.39 15.03 -0.08
CA PHE A 16 -1.47 16.16 -0.24
C PHE A 16 -1.09 16.81 1.08
N ALA A 17 -1.98 16.85 2.08
CA ALA A 17 -1.64 17.36 3.39
C ALA A 17 -0.53 16.51 4.05
N VAL A 18 -0.65 15.18 4.01
CA VAL A 18 0.36 14.28 4.58
C VAL A 18 1.64 14.27 3.74
N PHE A 19 1.53 14.32 2.41
CA PHE A 19 2.68 14.41 1.51
C PHE A 19 3.50 15.70 1.72
N ILE A 20 2.82 16.84 1.84
CA ILE A 20 3.49 18.12 2.12
C ILE A 20 4.12 18.09 3.51
N TRP A 21 3.44 17.52 4.51
CA TRP A 21 4.01 17.35 5.84
C TRP A 21 5.27 16.47 5.80
N SER A 22 5.24 15.34 5.09
CA SER A 22 6.34 14.38 5.10
C SER A 22 7.63 14.95 4.49
N VAL A 23 7.53 15.83 3.50
CA VAL A 23 8.69 16.47 2.85
C VAL A 23 9.26 17.67 3.62
N ILE A 24 8.55 18.19 4.63
CA ILE A 24 9.07 19.29 5.45
C ILE A 24 10.06 18.72 6.46
N LYS A 25 11.37 18.87 6.17
CA LYS A 25 12.46 18.40 7.03
C LYS A 25 12.35 16.90 7.40
N PRO A 26 12.30 15.97 6.42
CA PRO A 26 12.46 14.56 6.71
C PRO A 26 13.84 14.31 7.32
N HIS A 27 14.00 13.17 7.98
CA HIS A 27 15.29 12.76 8.56
C HIS A 27 16.39 12.68 7.49
N ASP A 28 16.10 12.08 6.33
CA ASP A 28 16.96 12.08 5.15
C ASP A 28 16.12 12.20 3.86
N TYR A 29 16.52 13.09 2.95
CA TYR A 29 15.76 13.34 1.72
C TYR A 29 15.88 12.22 0.69
N PHE A 30 17.00 11.49 0.66
CA PHE A 30 17.20 10.39 -0.27
C PHE A 30 16.32 9.21 0.12
N THR A 31 16.35 8.80 1.39
CA THR A 31 15.46 7.77 1.95
C THR A 31 14.00 8.19 1.88
N TRP A 32 13.67 9.46 2.18
CA TRP A 32 12.31 9.98 1.97
C TRP A 32 11.83 9.77 0.55
N PHE A 33 12.68 10.07 -0.45
CA PHE A 33 12.32 9.89 -1.84
C PHE A 33 12.03 8.42 -2.15
N LEU A 34 12.92 7.50 -1.75
CA LEU A 34 12.75 6.07 -2.01
C LEU A 34 11.47 5.51 -1.38
N GLU A 35 11.19 5.87 -0.12
CA GLU A 35 10.01 5.40 0.63
C GLU A 35 8.70 5.98 0.10
N VAL A 36 8.67 7.28 -0.25
CA VAL A 36 7.44 7.96 -0.69
C VAL A 36 7.18 7.75 -2.18
N PHE A 37 8.18 7.39 -2.99
CA PHE A 37 8.06 7.22 -4.43
C PHE A 37 6.94 6.25 -4.87
N PRO A 38 6.76 5.06 -4.25
CA PRO A 38 5.64 4.17 -4.58
C PRO A 38 4.26 4.84 -4.42
N ALA A 39 4.08 5.70 -3.42
CA ALA A 39 2.82 6.45 -3.21
C ALA A 39 2.56 7.47 -4.34
N ILE A 40 3.61 8.13 -4.83
CA ILE A 40 3.53 9.06 -5.96
C ILE A 40 3.15 8.31 -7.24
N ILE A 41 3.82 7.17 -7.51
CA ILE A 41 3.49 6.31 -8.65
C ILE A 41 2.03 5.85 -8.58
N ALA A 42 1.57 5.39 -7.41
CA ALA A 42 0.19 4.96 -7.22
C ALA A 42 -0.80 6.11 -7.52
N LEU A 43 -0.55 7.33 -7.05
CA LEU A 43 -1.39 8.49 -7.37
C LEU A 43 -1.44 8.77 -8.87
N MET A 44 -0.29 8.77 -9.55
CA MET A 44 -0.22 9.00 -11.00
C MET A 44 -1.01 7.94 -11.78
N ILE A 45 -0.89 6.66 -11.41
CA ILE A 45 -1.66 5.57 -12.01
C ILE A 45 -3.16 5.77 -11.76
N LEU A 46 -3.57 6.09 -10.53
CA LEU A 46 -4.98 6.31 -10.19
C LEU A 46 -5.58 7.47 -10.99
N VAL A 47 -4.87 8.59 -11.11
CA VAL A 47 -5.32 9.75 -11.89
C VAL A 47 -5.37 9.42 -13.38
N GLY A 48 -4.32 8.79 -13.92
CA GLY A 48 -4.22 8.43 -15.34
C GLY A 48 -5.26 7.39 -15.77
N THR A 49 -5.63 6.47 -14.88
CA THR A 49 -6.61 5.41 -15.16
C THR A 49 -8.03 5.77 -14.75
N TYR A 50 -8.25 6.87 -14.02
CA TYR A 50 -9.55 7.23 -13.43
C TYR A 50 -10.72 7.23 -14.41
N ARG A 51 -10.50 7.64 -15.67
CA ARG A 51 -11.57 7.65 -16.68
C ARG A 51 -11.88 6.27 -17.27
N ALA A 52 -10.89 5.38 -17.29
CA ALA A 52 -11.00 4.03 -17.87
C ALA A 52 -11.40 2.97 -16.83
N PHE A 53 -10.93 3.12 -15.60
CA PHE A 53 -11.17 2.21 -14.49
C PHE A 53 -11.18 2.98 -13.17
N GLN A 54 -12.36 3.07 -12.55
CA GLN A 54 -12.52 3.65 -11.22
C GLN A 54 -12.61 2.52 -10.22
N PHE A 55 -11.77 2.54 -9.19
CA PHE A 55 -11.85 1.58 -8.09
C PHE A 55 -13.07 1.84 -7.20
N SER A 56 -13.44 0.85 -6.40
CA SER A 56 -14.40 1.05 -5.31
C SER A 56 -13.83 2.02 -4.26
N HIS A 57 -14.72 2.72 -3.56
CA HIS A 57 -14.34 3.63 -2.45
C HIS A 57 -13.47 2.94 -1.40
N LEU A 58 -13.76 1.67 -1.09
CA LEU A 58 -12.96 0.87 -0.16
C LEU A 58 -11.51 0.80 -0.61
N VAL A 59 -11.26 0.44 -1.87
CA VAL A 59 -9.90 0.30 -2.40
C VAL A 59 -9.19 1.65 -2.47
N TYR A 60 -9.87 2.73 -2.85
CA TYR A 60 -9.27 4.08 -2.78
C TYR A 60 -8.82 4.43 -1.36
N TRP A 61 -9.65 4.20 -0.34
CA TRP A 61 -9.29 4.47 1.05
C TRP A 61 -8.13 3.60 1.54
N LEU A 62 -8.09 2.32 1.16
CA LEU A 62 -6.96 1.45 1.49
C LEU A 62 -5.66 1.94 0.86
N ILE A 63 -5.69 2.39 -0.40
CA ILE A 63 -4.51 2.98 -1.05
C ILE A 63 -4.05 4.23 -0.32
N LEU A 64 -4.97 5.10 0.14
CA LEU A 64 -4.60 6.29 0.91
C LEU A 64 -3.94 5.94 2.24
N VAL A 65 -4.50 4.97 2.97
CA VAL A 65 -3.92 4.51 4.24
C VAL A 65 -2.50 3.99 4.01
N HIS A 66 -2.29 3.17 2.99
CA HIS A 66 -0.95 2.69 2.64
C HIS A 66 -0.02 3.86 2.26
N ALA A 67 -0.46 4.80 1.43
CA ALA A 67 0.32 5.98 1.09
C ALA A 67 0.72 6.79 2.32
N VAL A 68 -0.17 6.93 3.31
CA VAL A 68 0.13 7.60 4.59
C VAL A 68 1.18 6.84 5.40
N ILE A 69 1.13 5.50 5.44
CA ILE A 69 2.17 4.67 6.08
C ILE A 69 3.54 4.96 5.44
N LEU A 70 3.61 4.91 4.10
CA LEU A 70 4.86 5.21 3.37
C LEU A 70 5.37 6.63 3.65
N MET A 71 4.47 7.62 3.72
CA MET A 71 4.85 9.01 3.99
C MET A 71 5.33 9.25 5.43
N ILE A 72 4.73 8.57 6.42
CA ILE A 72 5.20 8.64 7.81
C ILE A 72 6.59 8.02 7.91
N GLY A 73 6.78 6.84 7.31
CA GLY A 73 8.07 6.18 7.28
C GLY A 73 9.11 6.95 6.49
N GLY A 74 8.77 7.59 5.37
CA GLY A 74 9.69 8.47 4.65
C GLY A 74 10.05 9.74 5.42
N HIS A 75 9.14 10.30 6.23
CA HIS A 75 9.44 11.48 7.05
C HIS A 75 10.46 11.18 8.16
N TYR A 76 10.27 10.07 8.87
CA TYR A 76 11.13 9.71 10.00
C TYR A 76 12.29 8.77 9.62
N THR A 77 12.23 8.07 8.48
CA THR A 77 12.86 6.76 8.22
C THR A 77 12.19 5.62 9.01
N TYR A 78 12.15 4.42 8.42
CA TYR A 78 11.50 3.26 9.04
C TYR A 78 12.16 2.84 10.35
N ALA A 79 13.47 3.09 10.50
CA ALA A 79 14.22 2.79 11.72
C ALA A 79 13.92 3.75 12.89
N GLU A 80 13.32 4.92 12.64
CA GLU A 80 13.23 5.98 13.64
C GLU A 80 11.81 6.49 13.90
N VAL A 81 10.77 5.82 13.40
CA VAL A 81 9.38 6.23 13.68
C VAL A 81 9.12 6.27 15.21
N PRO A 82 8.77 7.44 15.80
CA PRO A 82 8.81 7.64 17.24
C PRO A 82 7.97 6.66 18.06
N LEU A 83 6.78 6.31 17.56
CA LEU A 83 5.90 5.34 18.22
C LEU A 83 6.58 3.97 18.38
N PHE A 84 7.31 3.53 17.35
CA PHE A 84 7.96 2.23 17.35
C PHE A 84 9.28 2.24 18.10
N THR A 85 9.97 3.38 18.17
CA THR A 85 11.10 3.58 19.09
C THR A 85 10.64 3.46 20.54
N TRP A 86 9.52 4.11 20.90
CA TRP A 86 8.93 4.00 22.24
C TRP A 86 8.50 2.57 22.59
N LEU A 87 7.88 1.84 21.64
CA LEU A 87 7.54 0.42 21.82
C LEU A 87 8.79 -0.45 21.98
N LYS A 88 9.84 -0.20 21.17
CA LYS A 88 11.11 -0.91 21.26
C LYS A 88 11.69 -0.80 22.68
N ASP A 89 11.71 0.41 23.24
CA ASP A 89 12.30 0.65 24.55
C ASP A 89 11.47 0.03 25.69
N ILE A 90 10.14 0.12 25.64
CA ILE A 90 9.25 -0.46 26.68
C ILE A 90 9.29 -1.99 26.69
N PHE A 91 9.29 -2.61 25.51
CA PHE A 91 9.26 -4.06 25.38
C PHE A 91 10.66 -4.68 25.23
N ALA A 92 11.72 -3.86 25.33
CA ALA A 92 13.12 -4.25 25.13
C ALA A 92 13.33 -5.02 23.81
N LEU A 93 12.69 -4.57 22.74
CA LEU A 93 12.85 -5.15 21.41
C LEU A 93 14.24 -4.80 20.85
N SER A 94 14.77 -5.65 19.99
CA SER A 94 16.08 -5.43 19.36
C SER A 94 16.09 -4.24 18.39
N ARG A 95 14.96 -3.93 17.77
CA ARG A 95 14.84 -2.95 16.67
C ARG A 95 13.49 -2.21 16.65
N ASN A 96 13.45 -1.10 15.91
CA ASN A 96 12.21 -0.46 15.50
C ASN A 96 11.55 -1.31 14.40
N ASN A 97 10.29 -1.70 14.57
CA ASN A 97 9.57 -2.61 13.66
C ASN A 97 8.50 -1.90 12.81
N TYR A 98 8.69 -0.62 12.51
CA TYR A 98 7.73 0.13 11.69
C TYR A 98 7.63 -0.43 10.26
N ASP A 99 8.75 -0.87 9.71
CA ASP A 99 8.84 -1.57 8.43
C ASP A 99 7.85 -2.74 8.33
N LYS A 100 7.67 -3.51 9.40
CA LYS A 100 6.72 -4.63 9.44
C LYS A 100 5.28 -4.16 9.23
N VAL A 101 4.93 -2.94 9.64
CA VAL A 101 3.63 -2.33 9.31
C VAL A 101 3.53 -2.04 7.82
N GLY A 102 4.60 -1.50 7.23
CA GLY A 102 4.74 -1.27 5.79
C GLY A 102 4.51 -2.54 5.00
N HIS A 103 5.25 -3.62 5.32
CA HIS A 103 5.13 -4.89 4.60
C HIS A 103 3.79 -5.59 4.81
N PHE A 104 3.20 -5.52 6.01
CA PHE A 104 1.82 -5.98 6.21
C PHE A 104 0.85 -5.21 5.30
N ALA A 105 0.96 -3.87 5.21
CA ALA A 105 0.14 -3.04 4.32
C ALA A 105 0.42 -3.33 2.84
N GLN A 106 1.67 -3.63 2.49
CA GLN A 106 2.12 -4.06 1.16
C GLN A 106 1.54 -5.41 0.75
N GLY A 107 1.20 -6.28 1.69
CA GLY A 107 0.35 -7.43 1.43
C GLY A 107 -1.13 -7.07 1.32
N PHE A 108 -1.62 -6.36 2.33
CA PHE A 108 -3.05 -6.16 2.58
C PHE A 108 -3.73 -5.32 1.49
N VAL A 109 -3.12 -4.20 1.11
CA VAL A 109 -3.74 -3.23 0.19
C VAL A 109 -3.64 -3.69 -1.27
N PRO A 110 -2.48 -4.12 -1.78
CA PRO A 110 -2.38 -4.71 -3.12
C PRO A 110 -3.27 -5.93 -3.31
N ALA A 111 -3.54 -6.73 -2.27
CA ALA A 111 -4.49 -7.83 -2.36
C ALA A 111 -5.88 -7.35 -2.78
N MET A 112 -6.38 -6.26 -2.19
CA MET A 112 -7.69 -5.71 -2.52
C MET A 112 -7.70 -5.04 -3.90
N VAL A 113 -6.61 -4.35 -4.27
CA VAL A 113 -6.41 -3.77 -5.61
C VAL A 113 -6.44 -4.87 -6.68
N ALA A 114 -5.58 -5.87 -6.57
CA ALA A 114 -5.47 -6.98 -7.51
C ALA A 114 -6.79 -7.76 -7.61
N ARG A 115 -7.42 -8.04 -6.47
CA ARG A 115 -8.73 -8.70 -6.42
C ARG A 115 -9.80 -7.93 -7.19
N GLU A 116 -9.88 -6.60 -7.01
CA GLU A 116 -10.87 -5.78 -7.71
C GLU A 116 -10.63 -5.77 -9.22
N ILE A 117 -9.36 -5.61 -9.65
CA ILE A 117 -8.98 -5.65 -11.06
C ILE A 117 -9.37 -7.00 -11.67
N LEU A 118 -8.96 -8.10 -11.04
CA LEU A 118 -9.19 -9.45 -11.57
C LEU A 118 -10.69 -9.76 -11.70
N ILE A 119 -11.52 -9.45 -10.69
CA ILE A 119 -12.97 -9.66 -10.78
C ILE A 119 -13.60 -8.88 -11.93
N ARG A 120 -13.10 -7.68 -12.21
CA ARG A 120 -13.74 -6.76 -13.18
C ARG A 120 -13.15 -6.81 -14.58
N LYS A 121 -11.95 -7.38 -14.74
CA LYS A 121 -11.18 -7.36 -16.00
C LYS A 121 -10.69 -8.73 -16.45
N SER A 122 -11.02 -9.79 -15.73
CA SER A 122 -10.69 -11.17 -16.10
C SER A 122 -11.89 -12.10 -15.96
N PRO A 123 -11.82 -13.36 -16.45
CA PRO A 123 -12.85 -14.38 -16.22
C PRO A 123 -12.91 -14.90 -14.78
N LEU A 124 -11.99 -14.48 -13.88
CA LEU A 124 -11.96 -14.97 -12.50
C LEU A 124 -13.17 -14.51 -11.71
N THR A 125 -13.81 -15.46 -11.03
CA THR A 125 -14.92 -15.20 -10.12
C THR A 125 -14.47 -15.35 -8.66
N PRO A 126 -15.21 -14.77 -7.69
CA PRO A 126 -14.91 -14.96 -6.27
C PRO A 126 -14.86 -16.44 -5.89
N GLY A 127 -13.70 -16.89 -5.42
CA GLY A 127 -13.47 -18.30 -5.09
C GLY A 127 -12.01 -18.59 -4.77
N LYS A 128 -11.68 -19.88 -4.64
CA LYS A 128 -10.34 -20.36 -4.25
C LYS A 128 -9.24 -19.94 -5.22
N TRP A 129 -9.52 -19.97 -6.53
CA TRP A 129 -8.54 -19.56 -7.55
C TRP A 129 -8.21 -18.08 -7.50
N LEU A 130 -9.23 -17.22 -7.37
CA LEU A 130 -8.99 -15.79 -7.18
C LEU A 130 -8.18 -15.53 -5.91
N PHE A 131 -8.52 -16.20 -4.80
CA PHE A 131 -7.77 -16.09 -3.55
C PHE A 131 -6.30 -16.43 -3.74
N PHE A 132 -6.02 -17.61 -4.32
CA PHE A 132 -4.66 -18.09 -4.55
C PHE A 132 -3.86 -17.13 -5.45
N ILE A 133 -4.42 -16.74 -6.60
CA ILE A 133 -3.75 -15.85 -7.56
C ILE A 133 -3.44 -14.49 -6.94
N VAL A 134 -4.38 -13.91 -6.17
CA VAL A 134 -4.15 -12.62 -5.50
C VAL A 134 -3.01 -12.73 -4.48
N VAL A 135 -2.96 -13.81 -3.69
CA VAL A 135 -1.86 -14.05 -2.75
C VAL A 135 -0.52 -14.17 -3.49
N CYS A 136 -0.46 -14.93 -4.59
CA CYS A 136 0.74 -15.04 -5.42
C CYS A 136 1.20 -13.69 -5.97
N ILE A 137 0.27 -12.84 -6.43
CA ILE A 137 0.59 -11.49 -6.92
C ILE A 137 1.20 -10.65 -5.80
N CYS A 138 0.64 -10.69 -4.59
CA CYS A 138 1.16 -9.91 -3.45
C CYS A 138 2.55 -10.37 -3.04
N LEU A 139 2.79 -11.70 -2.99
CA LEU A 139 4.11 -12.24 -2.74
C LEU A 139 5.12 -11.87 -3.84
N ALA A 140 4.72 -11.90 -5.11
CA ALA A 140 5.58 -11.49 -6.21
C ALA A 140 5.94 -10.00 -6.13
N ILE A 141 4.99 -9.14 -5.77
CA ILE A 141 5.24 -7.71 -5.52
C ILE A 141 6.20 -7.53 -4.35
N SER A 142 6.00 -8.23 -3.24
CA SER A 142 6.86 -8.15 -2.06
C SER A 142 8.28 -8.59 -2.40
N ALA A 143 8.44 -9.77 -3.00
CA ALA A 143 9.74 -10.29 -3.40
C ALA A 143 10.46 -9.35 -4.37
N PHE A 144 9.73 -8.73 -5.31
CA PHE A 144 10.34 -7.77 -6.23
C PHE A 144 10.77 -6.47 -5.53
N TYR A 145 10.02 -6.02 -4.51
CA TYR A 145 10.40 -4.87 -3.71
C TYR A 145 11.69 -5.13 -2.92
N GLU A 146 11.82 -6.28 -2.25
CA GLU A 146 13.06 -6.69 -1.58
C GLU A 146 14.27 -6.72 -2.53
N LEU A 147 14.06 -7.15 -3.78
CA LEU A 147 15.11 -7.13 -4.79
C LEU A 147 15.53 -5.70 -5.16
N ILE A 148 14.59 -4.75 -5.19
CA ILE A 148 14.89 -3.33 -5.41
C ILE A 148 15.71 -2.79 -4.24
N GLU A 149 15.30 -3.07 -3.00
CA GLU A 149 16.03 -2.62 -1.81
C GLU A 149 17.46 -3.16 -1.80
N TRP A 150 17.63 -4.44 -2.09
CA TRP A 150 18.95 -5.05 -2.25
C TRP A 150 19.79 -4.36 -3.35
N TRP A 151 19.22 -4.07 -4.52
CA TRP A 151 19.94 -3.37 -5.59
C TRP A 151 20.33 -1.94 -5.20
N VAL A 152 19.46 -1.22 -4.49
CA VAL A 152 19.76 0.12 -3.98
C VAL A 152 20.89 0.05 -2.95
N ALA A 153 20.87 -0.92 -2.02
CA ALA A 153 21.97 -1.20 -1.08
C ALA A 153 23.32 -1.30 -1.76
N VAL A 154 23.40 -2.18 -2.77
CA VAL A 154 24.63 -2.46 -3.50
C VAL A 154 25.08 -1.24 -4.31
N GLY A 155 24.13 -0.45 -4.83
CA GLY A 155 24.40 0.69 -5.70
C GLY A 155 24.86 1.97 -4.98
N THR A 156 24.44 2.20 -3.74
CA THR A 156 24.68 3.48 -3.03
C THR A 156 25.49 3.39 -1.73
N GLY A 157 25.83 2.20 -1.26
CA GLY A 157 26.63 2.02 -0.03
C GLY A 157 25.86 2.37 1.25
N GLU A 158 26.52 2.96 2.25
CA GLU A 158 25.98 3.21 3.61
C GLU A 158 24.63 3.96 3.63
N ALA A 159 24.39 4.88 2.70
CA ALA A 159 23.13 5.62 2.63
C ALA A 159 21.91 4.68 2.46
N ALA A 160 22.09 3.52 1.80
CA ALA A 160 21.03 2.55 1.61
C ALA A 160 20.88 1.51 2.72
N GLU A 161 21.83 1.39 3.66
CA GLU A 161 21.58 0.60 4.87
C GLU A 161 20.44 1.21 5.70
N SER A 162 20.32 2.55 5.68
CA SER A 162 19.21 3.26 6.33
C SER A 162 17.86 3.01 5.66
N PHE A 163 17.84 2.88 4.33
CA PHE A 163 16.65 2.54 3.55
C PHE A 163 16.29 1.06 3.71
N LEU A 164 17.28 0.16 3.75
CA LEU A 164 17.02 -1.27 3.96
C LEU A 164 16.35 -1.58 5.29
N GLY A 165 16.49 -0.72 6.30
CA GLY A 165 15.82 -0.90 7.59
C GLY A 165 16.24 -2.16 8.37
N THR A 166 17.27 -2.89 7.90
CA THR A 166 17.67 -4.19 8.47
C THR A 166 18.05 -4.09 9.93
N GLN A 167 18.63 -2.97 10.37
CA GLN A 167 19.03 -2.77 11.77
C GLN A 167 19.88 -3.95 12.30
N GLY A 168 20.64 -4.62 11.42
CA GLY A 168 21.44 -5.81 11.73
C GLY A 168 20.70 -7.16 11.68
N ASP A 169 19.43 -7.20 11.28
CA ASP A 169 18.65 -8.42 11.10
C ASP A 169 18.92 -9.07 9.73
N ILE A 170 19.52 -10.27 9.75
CA ILE A 170 19.82 -11.04 8.53
C ILE A 170 18.57 -11.68 7.91
N TRP A 171 17.46 -11.75 8.65
CA TRP A 171 16.20 -12.35 8.21
C TRP A 171 15.15 -11.33 7.79
N ASP A 172 15.54 -10.05 7.68
CA ASP A 172 14.60 -8.94 7.49
C ASP A 172 13.71 -9.19 6.27
N SER A 173 14.31 -9.31 5.09
CA SER A 173 13.58 -9.55 3.84
C SER A 173 12.68 -10.78 3.86
N GLN A 174 13.09 -11.88 4.50
CA GLN A 174 12.24 -13.07 4.62
C GLN A 174 11.04 -12.81 5.53
N SER A 175 11.26 -12.12 6.65
CA SER A 175 10.20 -11.75 7.58
C SER A 175 9.23 -10.72 6.97
N ASP A 176 9.73 -9.83 6.11
CA ASP A 176 8.96 -8.83 5.37
C ASP A 176 8.05 -9.46 4.34
N MET A 177 8.59 -10.34 3.51
CA MET A 177 7.78 -11.15 2.58
C MET A 177 6.73 -12.00 3.33
N PHE A 178 7.07 -12.52 4.51
CA PHE A 178 6.12 -13.28 5.33
C PHE A 178 5.00 -12.39 5.90
N LEU A 179 5.32 -11.16 6.34
CA LEU A 179 4.33 -10.18 6.79
C LEU A 179 3.43 -9.72 5.63
N ALA A 180 3.97 -9.55 4.43
CA ALA A 180 3.18 -9.29 3.24
C ALA A 180 2.24 -10.46 2.91
N LEU A 181 2.69 -11.71 3.05
CA LEU A 181 1.82 -12.87 2.91
C LEU A 181 0.65 -12.85 3.92
N ILE A 182 0.95 -12.60 5.20
CA ILE A 182 -0.07 -12.51 6.25
C ILE A 182 -1.05 -11.36 5.95
N GLY A 183 -0.55 -10.20 5.53
CA GLY A 183 -1.36 -9.05 5.12
C GLY A 183 -2.33 -9.40 4.00
N ALA A 184 -1.83 -10.05 2.93
CA ALA A 184 -2.65 -10.44 1.79
C ALA A 184 -3.76 -11.44 2.18
N VAL A 185 -3.41 -12.47 2.96
CA VAL A 185 -4.38 -13.46 3.46
C VAL A 185 -5.43 -12.79 4.35
N SER A 186 -5.01 -11.91 5.26
CA SER A 186 -5.89 -11.18 6.18
C SER A 186 -6.88 -10.31 5.44
N ALA A 187 -6.43 -9.54 4.44
CA ALA A 187 -7.29 -8.70 3.61
C ALA A 187 -8.39 -9.52 2.91
N LEU A 188 -8.02 -10.65 2.31
CA LEU A 188 -8.96 -11.50 1.59
C LEU A 188 -9.98 -12.17 2.52
N VAL A 189 -9.53 -12.63 3.69
CA VAL A 189 -10.41 -13.26 4.70
C VAL A 189 -11.37 -12.25 5.30
N MET A 190 -10.87 -11.08 5.72
CA MET A 190 -11.65 -10.07 6.43
C MET A 190 -12.57 -9.28 5.50
N LEU A 191 -12.06 -8.87 4.33
CA LEU A 191 -12.77 -7.93 3.46
C LEU A 191 -13.41 -8.59 2.24
N GLY A 192 -13.04 -9.83 1.87
CA GLY A 192 -13.47 -10.45 0.61
C GLY A 192 -14.99 -10.52 0.44
N LYS A 193 -15.74 -10.91 1.49
CA LYS A 193 -17.20 -10.97 1.45
C LYS A 193 -17.82 -9.57 1.35
N HIS A 194 -17.38 -8.65 2.20
CA HIS A 194 -17.88 -7.28 2.21
C HIS A 194 -17.63 -6.57 0.87
N HIS A 195 -16.43 -6.74 0.32
CA HIS A 195 -16.03 -6.19 -0.96
C HIS A 195 -16.88 -6.71 -2.12
N ASN A 196 -17.30 -7.99 -2.13
CA ASN A 196 -18.24 -8.48 -3.13
C ASN A 196 -19.56 -7.70 -3.12
N THR A 197 -20.13 -7.46 -1.93
CA THR A 197 -21.36 -6.69 -1.78
C THR A 197 -21.19 -5.25 -2.25
N LEU A 198 -20.05 -4.62 -1.94
CA LEU A 198 -19.74 -3.28 -2.41
C LEU A 198 -19.59 -3.22 -3.93
N LEU A 199 -18.94 -4.20 -4.55
CA LEU A 199 -18.74 -4.25 -6.00
C LEU A 199 -20.03 -4.40 -6.77
N VAL A 200 -20.97 -5.24 -6.31
CA VAL A 200 -22.28 -5.37 -6.97
C VAL A 200 -23.01 -4.02 -7.01
N LYS A 201 -23.03 -3.30 -5.88
CA LYS A 201 -23.63 -1.96 -5.79
C LYS A 201 -22.90 -0.94 -6.67
N PHE A 202 -21.57 -0.96 -6.65
CA PHE A 202 -20.72 -0.04 -7.40
C PHE A 202 -20.90 -0.20 -8.91
N ILE A 203 -20.82 -1.43 -9.42
CA ILE A 203 -21.00 -1.75 -10.85
C ILE A 203 -22.42 -1.40 -11.30
N GLY A 204 -23.43 -1.72 -10.48
CA GLY A 204 -24.82 -1.33 -10.73
C GLY A 204 -24.97 0.19 -10.90
N ALA A 205 -24.42 0.97 -9.98
CA ALA A 205 -24.45 2.44 -10.04
C ALA A 205 -23.75 2.99 -11.31
N GLN A 206 -22.59 2.44 -11.69
CA GLN A 206 -21.88 2.87 -12.90
C GLN A 206 -22.68 2.59 -14.19
N ASN A 207 -23.38 1.46 -14.25
CA ASN A 207 -24.19 1.12 -15.42
C ASN A 207 -25.38 2.06 -15.57
N THR A 208 -26.05 2.41 -14.47
CA THR A 208 -27.14 3.40 -14.47
C THR A 208 -26.66 4.78 -14.92
N GLU A 209 -25.49 5.24 -14.46
CA GLU A 209 -24.94 6.55 -14.87
C GLU A 209 -24.55 6.60 -16.36
N LYS A 210 -24.10 5.47 -16.94
CA LYS A 210 -23.84 5.38 -18.38
C LYS A 210 -25.11 5.41 -19.21
N GLN A 211 -26.22 4.87 -18.69
CA GLN A 211 -27.52 4.88 -19.39
C GLN A 211 -28.16 6.27 -19.39
N THR A 212 -28.03 7.05 -18.31
CA THR A 212 -28.62 8.41 -18.22
C THR A 212 -27.84 9.48 -18.97
N LYS A 213 -26.61 9.19 -19.39
CA LYS A 213 -25.75 10.09 -20.18
C LYS A 213 -25.77 9.80 -21.69
N LYS A 214 -26.54 8.80 -22.13
CA LYS A 214 -26.84 8.52 -23.54
C LYS A 214 -28.21 9.08 -23.90
#